data_AF-A0A6J0XZJ8-F1
#
_entry.id   AF-A0A6J0XZJ8-F1
#
_cell.length_a   1.000
_cell.length_b   1.000
_cell.length_c   1.000
_cell.angle_alpha   90.00
_cell.angle_beta   90.00
_cell.angle_gamma   90.00
#
_symmetry.space_group_name_H-M   'P 1'
#
loop_
_entity.id
_entity.type
_entity.pdbx_description
1 polymer ?
#
loop_
_entity_poly.entity_id
_entity_poly.type
_entity_poly.pdbx_seq_one_letter_code
_entity_poly.pdbx_strand_id
1 'polypeptide(L)'
;MDPGPGANGMPLAGLAWSSASAPPPRGFSAISCTVEGAPASFGKTFAQKSGYFLCLNPLGSLENPQENVVVDIQILVDKSPLPPGFSPVCDPLDSKASVSKKKRMCVKLVPLGAADTAVFDIRLSGKTKTVPGYLRVGDMGGFAIWCRKAKAPRPVPKPRALSRDVRDLSLDSPGQPSKGGFPERTLSRLGSRASTLRRSDSIYEASNLYGISAMDGVPFTLHPRFEGKSCGPLAFSAFADLTIKSLADIEAEYNYGFVVEKTAAARLPPSVS
;
A
#
# COMPACT_ATOMS: atom_id res chain seq x y z
N MET A 1 -39.37 3.16 13.08
CA MET A 1 -38.01 3.70 13.21
C MET A 1 -37.11 2.85 12.35
N ASP A 2 -36.62 3.41 11.24
CA ASP A 2 -35.67 2.74 10.35
C ASP A 2 -34.26 2.90 10.96
N PRO A 3 -33.49 1.84 11.21
CA PRO A 3 -32.12 1.98 11.67
C PRO A 3 -31.28 2.54 10.52
N GLY A 4 -31.06 3.86 10.54
CA GLY A 4 -30.19 4.56 9.59
C GLY A 4 -28.79 3.93 9.52
N PRO A 5 -27.97 4.26 8.50
CA PRO A 5 -26.75 3.53 8.13
C PRO A 5 -25.59 3.67 9.14
N GLY A 6 -25.79 3.13 10.34
CA GLY A 6 -24.85 3.06 11.45
C GLY A 6 -24.00 1.80 11.36
N ALA A 7 -22.83 1.94 10.74
CA ALA A 7 -21.57 1.42 11.27
C ALA A 7 -20.44 1.94 10.36
N ASN A 8 -19.80 3.03 10.77
CA ASN A 8 -18.55 3.51 10.17
C ASN A 8 -17.38 2.61 10.59
N GLY A 9 -17.49 1.31 10.35
CA GLY A 9 -16.41 0.36 10.51
C GLY A 9 -15.47 0.41 9.30
N MET A 10 -14.21 0.06 9.51
CA MET A 10 -13.30 -0.19 8.39
C MET A 10 -13.62 -1.56 7.77
N PRO A 11 -13.46 -1.73 6.44
CA PRO A 11 -13.56 -3.05 5.82
C PRO A 11 -12.47 -3.97 6.39
N LEU A 12 -12.72 -5.27 6.40
CA LEU A 12 -11.72 -6.25 6.84
C LEU A 12 -10.62 -6.34 5.78
N ALA A 13 -9.36 -6.14 6.19
CA ALA A 13 -8.17 -6.29 5.37
C ALA A 13 -7.69 -7.75 5.29
N GLY A 14 -8.04 -8.58 6.27
CA GLY A 14 -7.68 -10.00 6.27
C GLY A 14 -8.34 -10.81 7.37
N LEU A 15 -8.27 -12.13 7.21
CA LEU A 15 -8.69 -13.14 8.19
C LEU A 15 -7.53 -14.08 8.47
N ALA A 16 -7.43 -14.55 9.71
CA ALA A 16 -6.43 -15.52 10.15
C ALA A 16 -7.05 -16.49 11.16
N TRP A 17 -6.49 -17.69 11.27
CA TRP A 17 -6.67 -18.50 12.47
C TRP A 17 -5.62 -18.14 13.50
N SER A 18 -5.91 -18.40 14.76
CA SER A 18 -4.94 -18.34 15.85
C SER A 18 -5.22 -19.48 16.82
N SER A 19 -4.20 -20.23 17.23
CA SER A 19 -4.33 -21.15 18.37
C SER A 19 -4.86 -20.40 19.60
N ALA A 20 -5.81 -21.02 20.30
CA ALA A 20 -6.37 -20.52 21.56
C ALA A 20 -5.35 -20.51 22.72
N SER A 21 -4.16 -21.09 22.52
CA SER A 21 -3.03 -21.05 23.47
C SER A 21 -2.08 -19.88 23.24
N ALA A 22 -2.33 -19.02 22.26
CA ALA A 22 -1.47 -17.91 21.85
C ALA A 22 -2.27 -16.60 21.73
N PRO A 23 -1.63 -15.43 21.90
CA PRO A 23 -2.26 -14.16 21.57
C PRO A 23 -2.54 -14.08 20.06
N PRO A 24 -3.59 -13.35 19.62
CA PRO A 24 -3.87 -13.14 18.21
C PRO A 24 -2.70 -12.51 17.44
N PRO A 25 -2.55 -12.76 16.13
CA PRO A 25 -1.56 -12.10 15.29
C PRO A 25 -1.65 -10.58 15.36
N ARG A 26 -0.52 -9.87 15.23
CA ARG A 26 -0.46 -8.39 15.30
C ARG A 26 -1.46 -7.76 14.33
N GLY A 27 -2.32 -6.89 14.87
CA GLY A 27 -3.39 -6.20 14.11
C GLY A 27 -4.72 -6.94 14.07
N PHE A 28 -4.75 -8.23 14.42
CA PHE A 28 -5.97 -9.04 14.43
C PHE A 28 -6.62 -9.07 15.81
N SER A 29 -7.96 -9.14 15.83
CA SER A 29 -8.77 -9.40 17.03
C SER A 29 -9.49 -10.75 16.89
N ALA A 30 -9.47 -11.58 17.94
CA ALA A 30 -10.11 -12.90 17.93
C ALA A 30 -11.62 -12.81 18.26
N ILE A 31 -12.45 -13.51 17.50
CA ILE A 31 -13.84 -13.79 17.89
C ILE A 31 -13.81 -14.85 19.00
N SER A 32 -13.86 -14.40 20.25
CA SER A 32 -13.80 -15.27 21.44
C SER A 32 -15.14 -15.89 21.81
N CYS A 33 -16.25 -15.20 21.51
CA CYS A 33 -17.62 -15.65 21.79
C CYS A 33 -18.53 -15.58 20.55
N THR A 34 -19.56 -16.42 20.55
CA THR A 34 -20.66 -16.37 19.59
C THR A 34 -21.66 -15.26 19.95
N VAL A 35 -22.62 -14.97 19.06
CA VAL A 35 -23.69 -13.99 19.34
C VAL A 35 -24.56 -14.36 20.54
N GLU A 36 -24.58 -15.64 20.94
CA GLU A 36 -25.26 -16.14 22.14
C GLU A 36 -24.38 -16.14 23.40
N GLY A 37 -23.14 -15.65 23.31
CA GLY A 37 -22.17 -15.62 24.41
C GLY A 37 -21.41 -16.92 24.67
N ALA A 38 -21.66 -17.99 23.89
CA ALA A 38 -20.93 -19.25 24.03
C ALA A 38 -19.49 -19.15 23.45
N PRO A 39 -18.51 -19.93 23.95
CA PRO A 39 -17.13 -19.87 23.44
C PRO A 39 -17.02 -20.25 21.95
N ALA A 40 -16.41 -19.39 21.15
CA ALA A 40 -16.30 -19.54 19.69
C ALA A 40 -15.04 -20.31 19.24
N SER A 41 -14.71 -21.40 19.93
CA SER A 41 -13.47 -22.16 19.70
C SER A 41 -13.67 -23.32 18.70
N PHE A 42 -12.86 -23.36 17.65
CA PHE A 42 -12.85 -24.38 16.60
C PHE A 42 -11.81 -25.46 16.89
N GLY A 43 -11.90 -26.61 16.21
CA GLY A 43 -10.90 -27.70 16.26
C GLY A 43 -10.87 -28.52 17.56
N LYS A 44 -11.25 -27.94 18.70
CA LYS A 44 -11.20 -28.57 20.03
C LYS A 44 -11.85 -29.96 20.02
N THR A 45 -11.00 -30.97 20.05
CA THR A 45 -11.31 -32.39 20.07
C THR A 45 -10.44 -33.06 21.14
N PHE A 46 -10.81 -34.26 21.61
CA PHE A 46 -10.08 -34.95 22.68
C PHE A 46 -8.56 -35.12 22.43
N ALA A 47 -8.13 -35.13 21.16
CA ALA A 47 -6.74 -35.23 20.75
C ALA A 47 -6.02 -33.90 20.44
N GLN A 48 -6.71 -32.75 20.42
CA GLN A 48 -6.08 -31.43 20.21
C GLN A 48 -5.94 -30.66 21.54
N LYS A 49 -4.69 -30.33 21.89
CA LYS A 49 -4.33 -29.63 23.14
C LYS A 49 -4.92 -28.22 23.25
N SER A 50 -5.12 -27.54 22.12
CA SER A 50 -5.78 -26.23 22.02
C SER A 50 -6.75 -26.21 20.83
N GLY A 51 -7.83 -25.44 20.97
CA GLY A 51 -8.67 -25.07 19.82
C GLY A 51 -8.09 -23.87 19.08
N TYR A 52 -8.81 -23.38 18.08
CA TYR A 52 -8.47 -22.18 17.31
C TYR A 52 -9.59 -21.15 17.39
N PHE A 53 -9.24 -19.86 17.31
CA PHE A 53 -10.20 -18.77 17.11
C PHE A 53 -10.06 -18.20 15.70
N LEU A 54 -11.17 -17.71 15.14
CA LEU A 54 -11.14 -16.89 13.93
C LEU A 54 -10.77 -15.46 14.32
N CYS A 55 -9.78 -14.90 13.66
CA CYS A 55 -9.27 -13.56 13.95
C CYS A 55 -9.51 -12.63 12.76
N LEU A 56 -9.94 -11.40 13.05
CA LEU A 56 -10.31 -10.36 12.10
C LEU A 56 -9.28 -9.23 12.12
N ASN A 57 -8.76 -8.83 10.97
CA ASN A 57 -7.94 -7.62 10.82
C ASN A 57 -8.74 -6.54 10.08
N PRO A 58 -9.26 -5.50 10.75
CA PRO A 58 -9.84 -4.35 10.08
C PRO A 58 -8.75 -3.53 9.37
N LEU A 59 -9.11 -2.87 8.27
CA LEU A 59 -8.18 -2.01 7.54
C LEU A 59 -7.78 -0.78 8.37
N GLY A 60 -6.50 -0.41 8.34
CA GLY A 60 -5.96 0.65 9.19
C GLY A 60 -6.17 2.08 8.67
N SER A 61 -6.26 2.26 7.35
CA SER A 61 -6.51 3.55 6.69
C SER A 61 -7.23 3.34 5.34
N LEU A 62 -7.95 4.35 4.87
CA LEU A 62 -8.57 4.36 3.53
C LEU A 62 -7.76 5.17 2.50
N GLU A 63 -6.57 5.66 2.87
CA GLU A 63 -5.73 6.50 2.00
C GLU A 63 -5.07 5.71 0.87
N ASN A 64 -4.85 4.40 1.05
CA ASN A 64 -4.10 3.56 0.12
C ASN A 64 -5.02 2.65 -0.71
N PRO A 65 -5.30 2.97 -1.99
CA PRO A 65 -6.18 2.16 -2.84
C PRO A 65 -5.62 0.76 -3.16
N GLN A 66 -4.33 0.51 -2.89
CA GLN A 66 -3.68 -0.79 -3.14
C GLN A 66 -3.73 -1.74 -1.93
N GLU A 67 -4.26 -1.31 -0.78
CA GLU A 67 -4.46 -2.20 0.35
C GLU A 67 -5.62 -3.17 0.08
N ASN A 68 -5.38 -4.46 0.34
CA ASN A 68 -6.37 -5.50 0.08
C ASN A 68 -7.49 -5.49 1.12
N VAL A 69 -8.71 -5.72 0.66
CA VAL A 69 -9.90 -5.96 1.49
C VAL A 69 -10.55 -7.29 1.16
N VAL A 70 -11.20 -7.89 2.15
CA VAL A 70 -11.98 -9.12 2.02
C VAL A 70 -13.29 -8.79 1.32
N VAL A 71 -13.47 -9.26 0.08
CA VAL A 71 -14.71 -9.05 -0.71
C VAL A 71 -15.65 -10.25 -0.63
N ASP A 72 -15.10 -11.45 -0.45
CA ASP A 72 -15.88 -12.67 -0.27
C ASP A 72 -15.21 -13.69 0.66
N ILE A 73 -16.03 -14.55 1.24
CA ILE A 73 -15.64 -15.62 2.16
C ILE A 73 -16.47 -16.84 1.78
N GLN A 74 -15.85 -18.02 1.71
CA GLN A 74 -16.53 -19.28 1.39
C GLN A 74 -16.08 -20.39 2.33
N ILE A 75 -16.99 -21.30 2.65
CA ILE A 75 -16.69 -22.53 3.40
C ILE A 75 -16.68 -23.70 2.42
N LEU A 76 -15.49 -24.17 2.09
CA LEU A 76 -15.26 -25.28 1.16
C LEU A 76 -15.03 -26.59 1.90
N VAL A 77 -15.06 -27.71 1.18
CA VAL A 77 -14.56 -29.00 1.69
C VAL A 77 -13.03 -28.93 1.70
N ASP A 78 -12.36 -29.50 2.71
CA ASP A 78 -10.91 -29.28 2.93
C ASP A 78 -10.05 -29.62 1.69
N LYS A 79 -10.40 -30.69 0.97
CA LYS A 79 -9.69 -31.14 -0.24
C LYS A 79 -10.38 -30.77 -1.57
N SER A 80 -11.45 -29.96 -1.57
CA SER A 80 -12.06 -29.52 -2.84
C SER A 80 -11.19 -28.48 -3.54
N PRO A 81 -11.27 -28.36 -4.88
CA PRO A 81 -10.63 -27.27 -5.63
C PRO A 81 -10.94 -25.89 -5.04
N LEU A 82 -10.00 -24.97 -5.20
CA LEU A 82 -10.10 -23.58 -4.73
C LEU A 82 -10.65 -22.70 -5.85
N PRO A 83 -11.73 -21.92 -5.64
CA PRO A 83 -12.27 -21.03 -6.67
C PRO A 83 -11.28 -19.91 -7.06
N PRO A 84 -11.34 -19.38 -8.29
CA PRO A 84 -10.42 -18.35 -8.76
C PRO A 84 -10.40 -17.08 -7.87
N GLY A 85 -9.18 -16.68 -7.48
CA GLY A 85 -8.94 -15.52 -6.61
C GLY A 85 -9.18 -15.75 -5.12
N PHE A 86 -9.54 -16.98 -4.70
CA PHE A 86 -9.61 -17.31 -3.28
C PHE A 86 -8.26 -17.85 -2.77
N SER A 87 -7.99 -17.62 -1.48
CA SER A 87 -6.93 -18.25 -0.70
C SER A 87 -7.51 -18.91 0.57
N PRO A 88 -6.92 -19.99 1.09
CA PRO A 88 -7.32 -20.53 2.39
C PRO A 88 -6.94 -19.57 3.53
N VAL A 89 -7.80 -19.50 4.55
CA VAL A 89 -7.44 -18.86 5.83
C VAL A 89 -6.59 -19.84 6.61
N CYS A 90 -5.38 -19.41 7.01
CA CYS A 90 -4.40 -20.20 7.76
C CYS A 90 -4.07 -19.53 9.10
N ASP A 91 -3.37 -20.25 9.99
CA ASP A 91 -2.69 -19.63 11.12
C ASP A 91 -1.32 -19.10 10.65
N PRO A 92 -0.99 -17.81 10.83
CA PRO A 92 0.29 -17.24 10.42
C PRO A 92 1.50 -17.81 11.19
N LEU A 93 1.27 -18.37 12.39
CA LEU A 93 2.31 -18.97 13.24
C LEU A 93 2.44 -20.49 13.00
N ASP A 94 1.39 -21.14 12.49
CA ASP A 94 1.41 -22.55 12.07
C ASP A 94 0.68 -22.73 10.73
N SER A 95 1.42 -22.64 9.63
CA SER A 95 0.89 -22.84 8.28
C SER A 95 0.40 -24.27 7.99
N LYS A 96 0.66 -25.23 8.90
CA LYS A 96 0.17 -26.62 8.82
C LYS A 96 -1.01 -26.87 9.78
N ALA A 97 -1.47 -25.86 10.52
CA ALA A 97 -2.60 -25.95 11.43
C ALA A 97 -3.88 -26.39 10.70
N SER A 98 -4.46 -27.50 11.15
CA SER A 98 -5.75 -28.00 10.66
C SER A 98 -6.88 -27.67 11.64
N VAL A 99 -7.62 -26.60 11.36
CA VAL A 99 -8.78 -26.16 12.16
C VAL A 99 -10.00 -27.09 12.00
N SER A 100 -10.16 -27.73 10.85
CA SER A 100 -11.15 -28.80 10.66
C SER A 100 -10.76 -29.75 9.53
N LYS A 101 -10.89 -31.06 9.78
CA LYS A 101 -10.61 -32.12 8.79
C LYS A 101 -11.67 -32.26 7.69
N LYS A 102 -12.83 -31.59 7.82
CA LYS A 102 -13.97 -31.73 6.89
C LYS A 102 -14.13 -30.53 5.96
N LYS A 103 -13.86 -29.33 6.46
CA LYS A 103 -14.14 -28.07 5.78
C LYS A 103 -13.03 -27.06 6.06
N ARG A 104 -12.80 -26.14 5.12
CA ARG A 104 -11.87 -25.02 5.26
C ARG A 104 -12.56 -23.71 4.93
N MET A 105 -12.15 -22.64 5.61
CA MET A 105 -12.54 -21.28 5.24
C MET A 105 -11.56 -20.75 4.19
N CYS A 106 -12.09 -20.12 3.16
CA CYS A 106 -11.33 -19.42 2.13
C CYS A 106 -11.85 -18.00 1.96
N VAL A 107 -10.98 -17.08 1.57
CA VAL A 107 -11.27 -15.65 1.38
C VAL A 107 -10.84 -15.19 0.00
N LYS A 108 -11.56 -14.22 -0.56
CA LYS A 108 -11.14 -13.46 -1.73
C LYS A 108 -10.72 -12.07 -1.29
N LEU A 109 -9.46 -11.75 -1.54
CA LEU A 109 -8.86 -10.43 -1.30
C LEU A 109 -8.76 -9.67 -2.62
N VAL A 110 -9.10 -8.39 -2.63
CA VAL A 110 -8.99 -7.48 -3.77
C VAL A 110 -8.52 -6.11 -3.27
N PRO A 111 -7.67 -5.36 -4.01
CA PRO A 111 -7.31 -4.00 -3.65
C PRO A 111 -8.53 -3.10 -3.45
N LEU A 112 -8.51 -2.25 -2.42
CA LEU A 112 -9.61 -1.36 -2.03
C LEU A 112 -10.15 -0.52 -3.20
N GLY A 113 -9.25 0.02 -4.04
CA GLY A 113 -9.62 0.82 -5.21
C GLY A 113 -10.33 0.05 -6.33
N ALA A 114 -10.32 -1.29 -6.30
CA ALA A 114 -10.95 -2.19 -7.27
C ALA A 114 -12.12 -3.00 -6.67
N ALA A 115 -12.47 -2.77 -5.40
CA ALA A 115 -13.58 -3.46 -4.73
C ALA A 115 -14.87 -2.64 -4.81
N ASP A 116 -15.96 -3.25 -5.29
CA ASP A 116 -17.31 -2.65 -5.20
C ASP A 116 -17.96 -2.88 -3.83
N THR A 117 -17.67 -4.05 -3.22
CA THR A 117 -18.21 -4.47 -1.92
C THR A 117 -17.10 -5.07 -1.07
N ALA A 118 -17.19 -4.87 0.24
CA ALA A 118 -16.27 -5.44 1.22
C ALA A 118 -17.05 -6.06 2.39
N VAL A 119 -16.43 -7.00 3.08
CA VAL A 119 -16.87 -7.52 4.38
C VAL A 119 -16.37 -6.56 5.46
N PHE A 120 -17.24 -6.20 6.41
CA PHE A 120 -16.94 -5.28 7.52
C PHE A 120 -16.96 -5.95 8.90
N ASP A 121 -17.74 -7.03 9.07
CA ASP A 121 -17.80 -7.79 10.31
C ASP A 121 -18.11 -9.26 10.02
N ILE A 122 -17.68 -10.15 10.93
CA ILE A 122 -17.98 -11.59 10.90
C ILE A 122 -18.49 -12.00 12.28
N ARG A 123 -19.59 -12.75 12.29
CA ARG A 123 -20.19 -13.28 13.51
C ARG A 123 -20.37 -14.78 13.43
N LEU A 124 -20.30 -15.39 14.61
CA LEU A 124 -20.46 -16.83 14.80
C LEU A 124 -21.69 -17.07 15.66
N SER A 125 -22.49 -18.07 15.30
CA SER A 125 -23.70 -18.46 16.03
C SER A 125 -23.83 -19.98 16.14
N GLY A 126 -24.76 -20.45 16.96
CA GLY A 126 -25.29 -21.79 16.84
C GLY A 126 -25.96 -22.00 15.47
N LYS A 127 -25.92 -23.23 14.93
CA LYS A 127 -26.42 -23.54 13.58
C LYS A 127 -27.91 -23.25 13.35
N THR A 128 -28.70 -23.26 14.42
CA THR A 128 -30.15 -23.01 14.41
C THR A 128 -30.52 -21.55 14.66
N LYS A 129 -29.53 -20.67 14.86
CA LYS A 129 -29.73 -19.26 15.18
C LYS A 129 -29.46 -18.40 13.96
N THR A 130 -30.22 -17.32 13.81
CA THR A 130 -30.11 -16.34 12.72
C THR A 130 -29.53 -15.03 13.25
N VAL A 131 -28.75 -14.33 12.42
CA VAL A 131 -28.11 -13.05 12.79
C VAL A 131 -28.66 -11.94 11.90
N PRO A 132 -29.59 -11.10 12.38
CA PRO A 132 -30.18 -10.01 11.59
C PRO A 132 -29.13 -9.03 11.06
N GLY A 133 -29.23 -8.65 9.78
CA GLY A 133 -28.26 -7.76 9.12
C GLY A 133 -26.96 -8.43 8.64
N TYR A 134 -26.84 -9.76 8.76
CA TYR A 134 -25.69 -10.53 8.28
C TYR A 134 -26.11 -11.61 7.28
N LEU A 135 -25.25 -11.88 6.31
CA LEU A 135 -25.39 -12.92 5.29
C LEU A 135 -24.74 -14.21 5.78
N ARG A 136 -25.45 -15.34 5.72
CA ARG A 136 -24.91 -16.65 6.11
C ARG A 136 -23.92 -17.13 5.05
N VAL A 137 -22.69 -17.40 5.46
CA VAL A 137 -21.61 -17.92 4.62
C VAL A 137 -21.64 -19.45 4.56
N GLY A 138 -21.95 -20.09 5.70
CA GLY A 138 -22.04 -21.55 5.81
C GLY A 138 -21.67 -22.05 7.21
N ASP A 139 -21.62 -23.37 7.37
CA ASP A 139 -21.37 -24.00 8.67
C ASP A 139 -20.00 -24.68 8.73
N MET A 140 -19.25 -24.43 9.80
CA MET A 140 -17.95 -25.06 10.09
C MET A 140 -17.71 -25.18 11.59
N GLY A 141 -17.02 -26.24 12.02
CA GLY A 141 -16.59 -26.41 13.42
C GLY A 141 -17.67 -26.54 14.49
N GLY A 142 -18.96 -26.58 14.11
CA GLY A 142 -20.09 -26.54 15.04
C GLY A 142 -20.91 -25.26 14.95
N PHE A 143 -20.35 -24.20 14.36
CA PHE A 143 -20.96 -22.88 14.23
C PHE A 143 -21.56 -22.64 12.85
N ALA A 144 -22.55 -21.76 12.77
CA ALA A 144 -22.89 -21.04 11.55
C ALA A 144 -22.07 -19.75 11.48
N ILE A 145 -21.55 -19.44 10.31
CA ILE A 145 -20.66 -18.30 10.03
C ILE A 145 -21.46 -17.27 9.23
N TRP A 146 -21.42 -16.03 9.68
CA TRP A 146 -22.19 -14.90 9.15
C TRP A 146 -21.26 -13.73 8.85
N CYS A 147 -21.49 -13.00 7.76
CA CYS A 147 -20.71 -11.82 7.40
C CYS A 147 -21.61 -10.62 7.11
N ARG A 148 -21.18 -9.42 7.50
CA ARG A 148 -21.81 -8.17 7.08
C ARG A 148 -21.04 -7.62 5.89
N LYS A 149 -21.68 -7.57 4.72
CA LYS A 149 -21.14 -6.93 3.53
C LYS A 149 -21.81 -5.58 3.30
N ALA A 150 -21.05 -4.62 2.80
CA ALA A 150 -21.57 -3.34 2.33
C ALA A 150 -20.72 -2.85 1.14
N LYS A 151 -21.13 -1.74 0.53
CA LYS A 151 -20.35 -1.06 -0.51
C LYS A 151 -18.96 -0.72 0.05
N ALA A 152 -17.91 -1.02 -0.70
CA ALA A 152 -16.56 -0.67 -0.28
C ALA A 152 -16.43 0.86 -0.18
N PRO A 153 -15.73 1.39 0.84
CA PRO A 153 -15.54 2.82 0.94
C PRO A 153 -14.59 3.28 -0.18
N ARG A 154 -14.88 4.43 -0.78
CA ARG A 154 -13.96 5.00 -1.78
C ARG A 154 -12.65 5.39 -1.09
N PRO A 155 -11.48 5.05 -1.64
CA PRO A 155 -10.22 5.57 -1.16
C PRO A 155 -10.27 7.10 -1.12
N VAL A 156 -9.97 7.69 0.02
CA VAL A 156 -9.96 9.15 0.18
C VAL A 156 -8.50 9.61 0.07
N PRO A 157 -8.05 10.14 -1.09
CA PRO A 157 -6.72 10.70 -1.17
C PRO A 157 -6.62 11.90 -0.22
N LYS A 158 -5.58 11.91 0.60
CA LYS A 158 -5.31 12.99 1.57
C LYS A 158 -5.39 14.36 0.86
N PRO A 159 -6.19 15.33 1.35
CA PRO A 159 -6.28 16.64 0.74
C PRO A 159 -4.88 17.26 0.65
N ARG A 160 -4.42 17.52 -0.57
CA ARG A 160 -3.17 18.25 -0.78
C ARG A 160 -3.41 19.68 -0.34
N ALA A 161 -2.70 20.11 0.71
CA ALA A 161 -2.50 21.52 0.95
C ALA A 161 -1.64 22.06 -0.20
N LEU A 162 -2.28 22.49 -1.28
CA LEU A 162 -1.61 23.23 -2.33
C LEU A 162 -1.04 24.48 -1.68
N SER A 163 0.30 24.61 -1.62
CA SER A 163 0.91 25.84 -1.17
C SER A 163 0.40 26.98 -2.04
N ARG A 164 0.23 28.17 -1.44
CA ARG A 164 -0.46 29.29 -2.10
C ARG A 164 0.25 29.73 -3.40
N ASP A 165 1.53 29.39 -3.50
CA ASP A 165 2.49 29.79 -4.54
C ASP A 165 2.22 29.15 -5.91
N VAL A 166 1.54 27.99 -5.99
CA VAL A 166 1.20 27.40 -7.32
C VAL A 166 0.05 28.12 -8.04
N ARG A 167 -0.64 29.06 -7.40
CA ARG A 167 -1.62 29.92 -8.09
C ARG A 167 -0.96 30.97 -8.99
N ASP A 168 0.25 31.41 -8.66
CA ASP A 168 1.00 32.39 -9.46
C ASP A 168 1.66 31.76 -10.71
N LEU A 169 1.55 30.44 -10.88
CA LEU A 169 1.92 29.72 -12.11
C LEU A 169 0.74 29.52 -13.08
N SER A 170 -0.46 30.00 -12.73
CA SER A 170 -1.63 29.93 -13.60
C SER A 170 -1.54 30.99 -14.70
N LEU A 171 -1.29 30.57 -15.94
CA LEU A 171 -1.37 31.43 -17.14
C LEU A 171 -2.83 31.76 -17.54
N ASP A 172 -3.71 31.94 -16.56
CA ASP A 172 -5.08 32.39 -16.80
C ASP A 172 -5.07 33.92 -16.81
N SER A 173 -5.38 34.50 -17.97
CA SER A 173 -5.51 35.96 -18.08
C SER A 173 -6.75 36.40 -17.27
N PRO A 174 -6.69 37.51 -16.51
CA PRO A 174 -7.82 37.93 -15.68
C PRO A 174 -9.03 38.32 -16.55
N GLY A 175 -9.92 37.35 -16.78
CA GLY A 175 -11.16 37.51 -17.51
C GLY A 175 -12.07 38.52 -16.81
N GLN A 176 -12.26 39.65 -17.46
CA GLN A 176 -12.98 40.82 -16.94
C GLN A 176 -14.44 40.49 -16.54
N PRO A 177 -14.95 41.01 -15.40
CA PRO A 177 -16.33 40.81 -14.98
C PRO A 177 -17.34 41.50 -15.92
N SER A 178 -18.55 40.93 -15.97
CA SER A 178 -19.61 41.29 -16.90
C SER A 178 -20.27 42.66 -16.62
N LYS A 179 -20.67 43.30 -17.71
CA LYS A 179 -21.21 44.67 -17.87
C LYS A 179 -22.33 45.08 -16.90
N GLY A 180 -22.30 46.36 -16.51
CA GLY A 180 -23.49 47.10 -16.02
C GLY A 180 -23.23 48.58 -15.70
N GLY A 181 -23.43 49.48 -16.68
CA GLY A 181 -23.50 50.95 -16.47
C GLY A 181 -22.32 51.80 -16.98
N PHE A 182 -22.62 52.77 -17.84
CA PHE A 182 -21.79 53.94 -18.25
C PHE A 182 -22.41 55.23 -17.64
N PRO A 183 -21.79 56.44 -17.71
CA PRO A 183 -20.50 56.87 -18.31
C PRO A 183 -19.45 57.22 -17.20
N GLU A 184 -18.41 58.06 -17.30
CA GLU A 184 -17.92 59.04 -18.30
C GLU A 184 -16.38 59.24 -18.20
N ARG A 185 -15.82 59.88 -19.24
CA ARG A 185 -14.72 60.89 -19.21
C ARG A 185 -13.23 60.48 -19.15
N THR A 186 -12.59 60.88 -20.25
CA THR A 186 -11.21 61.45 -20.39
C THR A 186 -10.03 60.52 -20.72
N LEU A 187 -9.24 60.99 -21.69
CA LEU A 187 -8.02 60.40 -22.26
C LEU A 187 -6.74 60.75 -21.47
N SER A 188 -5.65 60.05 -21.84
CA SER A 188 -4.21 60.32 -21.55
C SER A 188 -3.71 59.85 -20.16
N ARG A 189 -2.58 59.13 -20.04
CA ARG A 189 -1.23 59.43 -20.56
C ARG A 189 -0.34 58.18 -20.72
N LEU A 190 0.72 58.36 -21.52
CA LEU A 190 1.87 57.47 -21.70
C LEU A 190 2.70 57.31 -20.40
N GLY A 191 3.28 56.13 -20.14
CA GLY A 191 4.12 55.91 -18.95
C GLY A 191 4.94 54.61 -18.95
N SER A 192 6.04 54.58 -19.70
CA SER A 192 7.06 53.51 -19.56
C SER A 192 7.92 53.76 -18.32
N ARG A 193 7.99 52.79 -17.39
CA ARG A 193 9.08 52.63 -16.41
C ARG A 193 9.31 51.14 -16.09
N ALA A 194 10.57 50.71 -16.16
CA ALA A 194 10.99 49.37 -15.79
C ALA A 194 10.87 49.13 -14.28
N SER A 195 10.52 47.91 -13.88
CA SER A 195 10.61 47.44 -12.49
C SER A 195 11.74 46.42 -12.37
N THR A 196 12.66 46.65 -11.43
CA THR A 196 13.91 45.91 -11.31
C THR A 196 13.73 44.59 -10.57
N LEU A 197 13.74 43.46 -11.29
CA LEU A 197 13.93 42.16 -10.66
C LEU A 197 15.39 42.05 -10.19
N ARG A 198 15.62 42.21 -8.89
CA ARG A 198 16.92 41.90 -8.27
C ARG A 198 17.09 40.39 -8.26
N ARG A 199 17.81 39.85 -9.27
CA ARG A 199 18.35 38.50 -9.19
C ARG A 199 19.32 38.42 -8.01
N SER A 200 19.11 37.46 -7.12
CA SER A 200 20.16 36.98 -6.25
C SER A 200 20.92 35.91 -7.02
N ASP A 201 22.08 36.26 -7.56
CA ASP A 201 22.97 35.31 -8.23
C ASP A 201 23.88 34.60 -7.22
N SER A 202 23.78 33.26 -7.20
CA SER A 202 24.71 32.21 -6.71
C SER A 202 23.85 30.96 -6.47
N ILE A 203 24.20 29.74 -6.88
CA ILE A 203 25.53 29.12 -6.92
C ILE A 203 25.82 28.42 -8.29
N TYR A 204 25.11 28.75 -9.38
CA TYR A 204 25.42 28.18 -10.71
C TYR A 204 25.60 29.26 -11.79
N GLU A 205 26.87 29.52 -12.09
CA GLU A 205 27.38 30.25 -13.25
C GLU A 205 26.98 29.49 -14.54
N ALA A 206 25.79 29.78 -15.07
CA ALA A 206 25.18 29.06 -16.20
C ALA A 206 25.80 29.39 -17.58
N SER A 207 27.12 29.57 -17.60
CA SER A 207 27.90 30.10 -18.73
C SER A 207 28.46 29.00 -19.66
N ASN A 208 28.32 27.72 -19.30
CA ASN A 208 28.81 26.58 -20.10
C ASN A 208 27.67 25.80 -20.79
N LEU A 209 27.67 25.84 -22.13
CA LEU A 209 26.66 25.28 -23.04
C LEU A 209 26.48 23.74 -22.99
N TYR A 210 27.29 23.04 -22.19
CA TYR A 210 27.29 21.58 -22.04
C TYR A 210 26.90 21.09 -20.64
N GLY A 211 26.58 22.01 -19.71
CA GLY A 211 26.27 21.65 -18.31
C GLY A 211 24.78 21.44 -18.00
N ILE A 212 23.87 21.78 -18.92
CA ILE A 212 22.43 21.80 -18.66
C ILE A 212 21.82 20.43 -18.97
N SER A 213 21.60 19.61 -17.94
CA SER A 213 20.80 18.39 -18.07
C SER A 213 19.33 18.76 -18.26
N ALA A 214 18.58 17.92 -18.98
CA ALA A 214 17.12 18.08 -19.14
C ALA A 214 16.33 17.96 -17.81
N MET A 215 17.02 17.73 -16.69
CA MET A 215 16.47 17.66 -15.33
C MET A 215 16.71 18.93 -14.51
N ASP A 216 17.63 19.83 -14.90
CA ASP A 216 18.12 20.95 -14.04
C ASP A 216 17.11 22.09 -13.81
N GLY A 217 15.92 22.00 -14.41
CA GLY A 217 14.79 22.89 -14.16
C GLY A 217 13.50 22.16 -13.76
N VAL A 218 13.54 20.85 -13.48
CA VAL A 218 12.34 20.04 -13.22
C VAL A 218 12.13 19.91 -11.70
N PRO A 219 11.15 20.62 -11.11
CA PRO A 219 10.86 20.47 -9.69
C PRO A 219 10.30 19.07 -9.42
N PHE A 220 11.05 18.26 -8.68
CA PHE A 220 10.57 17.00 -8.13
C PHE A 220 10.26 17.14 -6.64
N THR A 221 9.44 16.24 -6.11
CA THR A 221 9.11 16.18 -4.68
C THR A 221 9.09 14.72 -4.26
N LEU A 222 9.75 14.41 -3.13
CA LEU A 222 9.73 13.05 -2.59
C LEU A 222 8.32 12.65 -2.19
N HIS A 223 7.96 11.38 -2.43
CA HIS A 223 6.65 10.87 -2.00
C HIS A 223 6.53 10.98 -0.46
N PRO A 224 5.39 11.43 0.11
CA PRO A 224 5.26 11.72 1.55
C PRO A 224 5.55 10.56 2.53
N ARG A 225 5.72 9.32 2.02
CA ARG A 225 6.27 8.18 2.78
C ARG A 225 7.75 8.34 3.14
N PHE A 226 8.44 9.33 2.59
CA PHE A 226 9.85 9.66 2.81
C PHE A 226 10.06 11.07 3.41
N GLU A 227 9.08 11.97 3.34
CA GLU A 227 9.11 13.21 4.13
C GLU A 227 9.12 12.90 5.63
N GLY A 228 9.95 13.61 6.40
CA GLY A 228 10.05 13.43 7.86
C GLY A 228 10.83 12.19 8.32
N LYS A 229 11.16 11.25 7.42
CA LYS A 229 12.27 10.32 7.66
C LYS A 229 13.57 11.05 7.40
N SER A 230 14.03 11.83 8.38
CA SER A 230 15.46 12.09 8.45
C SER A 230 16.15 10.73 8.45
N CYS A 231 17.08 10.56 7.52
CA CYS A 231 18.05 9.50 7.67
C CYS A 231 18.85 9.82 8.93
N GLY A 232 18.53 9.11 10.02
CA GLY A 232 19.47 8.99 11.13
C GLY A 232 20.83 8.48 10.60
N PRO A 233 21.93 8.64 11.36
CA PRO A 233 23.29 8.42 10.85
C PRO A 233 23.53 7.09 10.11
N LEU A 234 22.73 6.07 10.45
CA LEU A 234 22.70 4.73 9.85
C LEU A 234 22.57 4.67 8.32
N ALA A 235 21.96 5.66 7.65
CA ALA A 235 21.83 5.60 6.18
C ALA A 235 23.09 6.07 5.44
N PHE A 236 23.93 6.90 6.06
CA PHE A 236 25.25 7.22 5.54
C PHE A 236 26.25 6.09 5.79
N SER A 237 26.06 5.27 6.83
CA SER A 237 26.89 4.08 7.08
C SER A 237 26.83 3.05 5.96
N ALA A 238 25.73 2.97 5.19
CA ALA A 238 25.63 2.07 4.02
C ALA A 238 26.53 2.51 2.84
N PHE A 239 27.08 3.73 2.89
CA PHE A 239 27.90 4.32 1.83
C PHE A 239 29.25 4.83 2.34
N ALA A 240 29.64 4.50 3.58
CA ALA A 240 30.90 4.96 4.18
C ALA A 240 32.15 4.46 3.41
N ASP A 241 32.05 3.31 2.73
CA ASP A 241 33.11 2.73 1.88
C ASP A 241 33.01 3.14 0.39
N LEU A 242 32.03 3.97 -0.01
CA LEU A 242 31.98 4.48 -1.38
C LEU A 242 33.00 5.61 -1.58
N THR A 243 34.22 5.21 -1.94
CA THR A 243 35.23 6.14 -2.48
C THR A 243 34.83 6.56 -3.90
N ILE A 244 34.53 7.85 -4.08
CA ILE A 244 34.33 8.45 -5.40
C ILE A 244 35.69 8.55 -6.08
N LYS A 245 35.98 7.58 -6.97
CA LYS A 245 37.20 7.55 -7.79
C LYS A 245 37.08 8.56 -8.93
N SER A 246 38.19 9.22 -9.29
CA SER A 246 38.23 10.06 -10.48
C SER A 246 38.25 9.21 -11.75
N LEU A 247 37.99 9.83 -12.91
CA LEU A 247 38.08 9.12 -14.20
C LEU A 247 39.48 8.50 -14.40
N ALA A 248 40.54 9.21 -14.03
CA ALA A 248 41.91 8.72 -14.14
C ALA A 248 42.20 7.52 -13.21
N ASP A 249 41.62 7.49 -12.01
CA ASP A 249 41.78 6.35 -11.09
C ASP A 249 41.08 5.10 -11.65
N ILE A 250 39.88 5.27 -12.23
CA ILE A 250 39.12 4.18 -12.88
C ILE A 250 39.87 3.65 -14.10
N GLU A 251 40.40 4.54 -14.95
CA GLU A 251 41.20 4.17 -16.11
C GLU A 251 42.51 3.46 -15.72
N ALA A 252 43.13 3.82 -14.60
CA ALA A 252 44.34 3.16 -14.10
C ALA A 252 44.06 1.76 -13.52
N GLU A 253 42.99 1.61 -12.74
CA GLU A 253 42.64 0.36 -12.03
C GLU A 253 42.04 -0.71 -12.96
N TYR A 254 41.28 -0.31 -13.98
CA TYR A 254 40.55 -1.22 -14.87
C TYR A 254 41.08 -1.25 -16.31
N ASN A 255 42.36 -0.92 -16.51
CA ASN A 255 43.02 -0.96 -17.84
C ASN A 255 43.24 -2.40 -18.35
N TYR A 256 42.26 -2.95 -19.07
CA TYR A 256 42.35 -4.30 -19.61
C TYR A 256 42.98 -4.36 -21.02
N GLY A 257 44.32 -4.41 -21.08
CA GLY A 257 45.09 -4.40 -22.33
C GLY A 257 45.11 -5.69 -23.18
N PHE A 258 44.31 -6.71 -22.84
CA PHE A 258 44.30 -8.04 -23.48
C PHE A 258 45.66 -8.75 -23.55
N VAL A 259 46.59 -8.40 -22.65
CA VAL A 259 47.98 -8.91 -22.66
C VAL A 259 48.01 -10.40 -22.33
N VAL A 260 47.19 -10.85 -21.37
CA VAL A 260 47.12 -12.26 -20.95
C VAL A 260 46.68 -13.15 -22.11
N GLU A 261 45.70 -12.70 -22.89
CA GLU A 261 45.13 -13.45 -24.02
C GLU A 261 46.06 -13.42 -25.23
N LYS A 262 46.72 -12.28 -25.51
CA LYS A 262 47.79 -12.22 -26.52
C LYS A 262 48.94 -13.16 -26.16
N THR A 263 49.36 -13.20 -24.89
CA THR A 263 50.39 -14.14 -24.41
C THR A 263 49.91 -15.59 -24.47
N ALA A 264 48.65 -15.88 -24.13
CA ALA A 264 48.08 -17.21 -24.23
C ALA A 264 47.97 -17.70 -25.68
N ALA A 265 47.53 -16.84 -26.61
CA ALA A 265 47.46 -17.14 -28.03
C ALA A 265 48.85 -17.29 -28.69
N ALA A 266 49.87 -16.63 -28.15
CA ALA A 266 51.26 -16.77 -28.60
C ALA A 266 51.95 -18.05 -28.09
N ARG A 267 51.32 -18.84 -27.21
CA ARG A 267 51.87 -20.15 -26.79
C ARG A 267 51.68 -21.16 -27.91
N LEU A 268 52.74 -21.38 -28.68
CA LEU A 268 52.82 -22.54 -29.55
C LEU A 268 52.65 -23.83 -28.72
N PRO A 269 51.93 -24.85 -29.23
CA PRO A 269 51.81 -26.13 -28.54
C PRO A 269 53.20 -26.77 -28.40
N PRO A 270 53.46 -27.53 -27.32
CA PRO A 270 54.74 -28.21 -27.16
C PRO A 270 54.94 -29.21 -28.31
N SER A 271 56.04 -29.07 -29.05
CA SER A 271 56.41 -30.04 -30.08
C SER A 271 56.77 -31.36 -29.41
N VAL A 272 56.02 -32.42 -29.70
CA VAL A 272 56.35 -33.77 -29.25
C VAL A 272 57.43 -34.33 -30.18
N SER A 273 58.63 -34.49 -29.61
CA SER A 273 59.79 -35.20 -30.18
C SER A 273 60.30 -36.19 -29.14
#